data_AF-A0A9X3WYS8-F1
#
_entry.id   AF-A0A9X3WYS8-F1
#
_cell.length_a   1.000
_cell.length_b   1.000
_cell.length_c   1.000
_cell.angle_alpha   90.00
_cell.angle_beta   90.00
_cell.angle_gamma   90.00
#
_symmetry.space_group_name_H-M   'P 1'
#
loop_
_entity.id
_entity.type
_entity.pdbx_description
1 polymer ?
#
loop_
_entity_poly.entity_id
_entity_poly.type
_entity_poly.pdbx_seq_one_letter_code
_entity_poly.pdbx_strand_id
1 'polypeptide(L)'
;MKSLGELVRDLQPHSLLTLSDQLVYVQSHHHGIFLDQTISDALGGEGWAVRKQSAFESSHALLEAVFKTQSVEGAKDRLEVASALFSSMGHGKLVFDVAAEGGVVRGEALFYGSSFASKYGKVIRHKQPVDSFAAGFSAAAASLAFPSDWGHFEAEEVSCVGRGDGSCAFTLSRRPERPRLGVAVTRQVVASLPLKAPPLDAPASQYPQAIPSAMRVIRNLVATEEGVVRAFGVRLAIVPVGYVNQITFDTMHLLESRTPELVPVYAALVREAAQSGAFHLLGGVLSSPEWAISSKATGPVEHRLEKFLSIARVLGWGRWYSVEFFPGQSLVVRSPTTQESIYYGTRYGASVRNRLFFQQGAVLAVMQLLHRVDFAAPNPISAASYAALFGGGSGRFHVEETRSPLRGDDMCEIVVEALSER
;
A
#
# COMPACT_ATOMS: atom_id res chain seq x y z
N MET A 1 0.37 -19.77 11.08
CA MET A 1 0.48 -18.69 10.07
C MET A 1 1.82 -17.99 10.24
N LYS A 2 2.43 -17.52 9.16
CA LYS A 2 3.73 -16.82 9.22
C LYS A 2 3.52 -15.39 9.73
N SER A 3 4.46 -14.89 10.52
CA SER A 3 4.57 -13.48 10.86
C SER A 3 4.99 -12.65 9.65
N LEU A 4 4.77 -11.34 9.72
CA LEU A 4 5.16 -10.41 8.67
C LEU A 4 6.67 -10.48 8.39
N GLY A 5 7.50 -10.61 9.43
CA GLY A 5 8.95 -10.75 9.29
C GLY A 5 9.42 -12.07 8.68
N GLU A 6 8.62 -13.13 8.76
CA GLU A 6 8.90 -14.39 8.05
C GLU A 6 8.45 -14.35 6.58
N LEU A 7 7.52 -13.46 6.23
CA LEU A 7 7.00 -13.32 4.86
C LEU A 7 7.86 -12.40 3.99
N VAL A 8 8.27 -11.26 4.54
CA VAL A 8 8.97 -10.22 3.77
C VAL A 8 10.47 -10.22 4.04
N ARG A 9 11.25 -9.77 3.07
CA ARG A 9 12.69 -9.52 3.19
C ARG A 9 12.98 -8.06 2.93
N ASP A 10 13.89 -7.49 3.71
CA ASP A 10 14.35 -6.12 3.47
C ASP A 10 15.32 -6.08 2.28
N LEU A 11 15.08 -5.15 1.36
CA LEU A 11 16.00 -4.82 0.28
C LEU A 11 16.89 -3.67 0.70
N GLN A 12 17.96 -4.01 1.41
CA GLN A 12 18.99 -3.06 1.82
C GLN A 12 19.83 -2.58 0.63
N PRO A 13 20.34 -1.34 0.63
CA PRO A 13 20.20 -0.32 1.67
C PRO A 13 18.95 0.57 1.52
N HIS A 14 17.98 0.20 0.67
CA HIS A 14 16.90 1.10 0.21
C HIS A 14 15.65 1.12 1.09
N SER A 15 15.57 0.29 2.15
CA SER A 15 14.40 0.17 3.03
C SER A 15 13.10 -0.08 2.25
N LEU A 16 13.20 -0.96 1.26
CA LEU A 16 12.07 -1.52 0.52
C LEU A 16 11.84 -2.97 0.97
N LEU A 17 10.68 -3.51 0.67
CA LEU A 17 10.34 -4.89 1.02
C LEU A 17 10.11 -5.73 -0.22
N THR A 18 10.49 -7.00 -0.11
CA THR A 18 10.14 -8.03 -1.11
C THR A 18 9.41 -9.19 -0.45
N LEU A 19 8.44 -9.76 -1.15
CA LEU A 19 7.86 -11.08 -0.84
C LEU A 19 8.21 -12.00 -1.99
N SER A 20 8.93 -13.08 -1.68
CA SER A 20 9.67 -13.83 -2.71
C SER A 20 10.58 -12.86 -3.49
N ASP A 21 10.39 -12.74 -4.80
CA ASP A 21 11.13 -11.87 -5.70
C ASP A 21 10.47 -10.48 -5.88
N GLN A 22 9.18 -10.33 -5.59
CA GLN A 22 8.39 -9.15 -5.95
C GLN A 22 8.46 -8.06 -4.88
N LEU A 23 8.49 -6.80 -5.30
CA LEU A 23 8.36 -5.66 -4.39
C LEU A 23 6.95 -5.62 -3.77
N VAL A 24 6.91 -5.43 -2.45
CA VAL A 24 5.70 -5.27 -1.66
C VAL A 24 5.86 -4.11 -0.70
N TYR A 25 4.77 -3.64 -0.12
CA TYR A 25 4.83 -2.79 1.05
C TYR A 25 3.62 -3.04 1.95
N VAL A 26 3.70 -2.54 3.19
CA VAL A 26 2.61 -2.67 4.16
C VAL A 26 1.71 -1.44 4.07
N GLN A 27 0.42 -1.66 3.87
CA GLN A 27 -0.58 -0.60 3.84
C GLN A 27 -1.67 -0.80 4.90
N SER A 28 -2.32 0.29 5.30
CA SER A 28 -3.52 0.26 6.11
C SER A 28 -4.78 0.29 5.25
N HIS A 29 -5.87 -0.23 5.79
CA HIS A 29 -7.17 -0.16 5.11
C HIS A 29 -7.63 1.28 4.83
N HIS A 30 -7.21 2.28 5.62
CA HIS A 30 -7.53 3.68 5.36
C HIS A 30 -6.97 4.16 4.01
N HIS A 31 -5.76 3.73 3.65
CA HIS A 31 -5.18 4.01 2.34
C HIS A 31 -5.92 3.23 1.25
N GLY A 32 -5.97 1.90 1.38
CA GLY A 32 -6.45 1.02 0.32
C GLY A 32 -7.89 1.32 -0.12
N ILE A 33 -8.83 1.47 0.81
CA ILE A 33 -10.23 1.73 0.45
C ILE A 33 -10.47 3.16 -0.05
N PHE A 34 -9.66 4.13 0.39
CA PHE A 34 -9.77 5.49 -0.13
C PHE A 34 -9.24 5.50 -1.56
N LEU A 35 -8.04 4.95 -1.81
CA LEU A 35 -7.48 4.87 -3.15
C LEU A 35 -8.42 4.16 -4.14
N ASP A 36 -9.02 3.03 -3.74
CA ASP A 36 -9.99 2.30 -4.56
C ASP A 36 -11.24 3.14 -4.88
N GLN A 37 -11.72 3.93 -3.91
CA GLN A 37 -12.82 4.87 -4.14
C GLN A 37 -12.40 5.98 -5.11
N THR A 38 -11.23 6.59 -4.91
CA THR A 38 -10.67 7.63 -5.80
C THR A 38 -10.58 7.15 -7.25
N ILE A 39 -10.14 5.91 -7.47
CA ILE A 39 -10.05 5.32 -8.82
C ILE A 39 -11.45 5.08 -9.40
N SER A 40 -12.38 4.59 -8.58
CA SER A 40 -13.76 4.33 -9.01
C SER A 40 -14.50 5.62 -9.34
N ASP A 41 -14.26 6.70 -8.60
CA ASP A 41 -14.83 8.02 -8.86
C ASP A 41 -14.24 8.64 -10.14
N ALA A 42 -12.94 8.41 -10.40
CA ALA A 42 -12.26 8.92 -11.58
C ALA A 42 -12.67 8.22 -12.89
N LEU A 43 -12.90 6.90 -12.84
CA LEU A 43 -13.12 6.08 -14.04
C LEU A 43 -14.54 5.49 -14.15
N GLY A 44 -15.39 5.69 -13.15
CA GLY A 44 -16.68 5.02 -13.06
C GLY A 44 -16.53 3.50 -13.12
N GLY A 45 -17.33 2.85 -13.98
CA GLY A 45 -17.31 1.38 -14.14
C GLY A 45 -15.97 0.81 -14.62
N GLU A 46 -15.16 1.58 -15.35
CA GLU A 46 -13.82 1.14 -15.80
C GLU A 46 -12.84 0.97 -14.64
N GLY A 47 -13.06 1.67 -13.51
CA GLY A 47 -12.19 1.58 -12.34
C GLY A 47 -12.12 0.18 -11.73
N TRP A 48 -13.19 -0.61 -11.84
CA TRP A 48 -13.18 -2.02 -11.45
C TRP A 48 -12.26 -2.86 -12.35
N ALA A 49 -12.34 -2.66 -13.67
CA ALA A 49 -11.55 -3.42 -14.64
C ALA A 49 -10.05 -3.13 -14.47
N VAL A 50 -9.67 -1.85 -14.31
CA VAL A 50 -8.28 -1.45 -14.04
C VAL A 50 -7.75 -2.14 -12.78
N ARG A 51 -8.49 -2.04 -11.66
CA ARG A 51 -8.05 -2.66 -10.39
C ARG A 51 -7.95 -4.18 -10.49
N LYS A 52 -8.96 -4.84 -11.06
CA LYS A 52 -8.94 -6.29 -11.20
C LYS A 52 -7.79 -6.77 -12.07
N GLN A 53 -7.52 -6.09 -13.17
CA GLN A 53 -6.42 -6.43 -14.08
C GLN A 53 -5.06 -6.25 -13.40
N SER A 54 -4.82 -5.11 -12.73
CA SER A 54 -3.58 -4.89 -11.99
C SER A 54 -3.38 -5.91 -10.86
N ALA A 55 -4.47 -6.32 -10.21
CA ALA A 55 -4.44 -7.36 -9.18
C ALA A 55 -4.07 -8.72 -9.77
N PHE A 56 -4.63 -9.08 -10.92
CA PHE A 56 -4.27 -10.30 -11.64
C PHE A 56 -2.79 -10.30 -12.01
N GLU A 57 -2.30 -9.26 -12.69
CA GLU A 57 -0.90 -9.18 -13.17
C GLU A 57 0.10 -9.30 -12.00
N SER A 58 -0.13 -8.52 -10.94
CA SER A 58 0.76 -8.51 -9.79
C SER A 58 0.70 -9.79 -8.98
N SER A 59 -0.48 -10.38 -8.84
CA SER A 59 -0.65 -11.64 -8.12
C SER A 59 -0.09 -12.82 -8.90
N HIS A 60 -0.21 -12.81 -10.24
CA HIS A 60 0.37 -13.83 -11.10
C HIS A 60 1.89 -13.85 -10.95
N ALA A 61 2.56 -12.69 -11.06
CA ALA A 61 4.00 -12.59 -10.88
C ALA A 61 4.44 -13.05 -9.47
N LEU A 62 3.68 -12.65 -8.43
CA LEU A 62 3.95 -13.05 -7.05
C LEU A 62 3.80 -14.56 -6.83
N LEU A 63 2.67 -15.12 -7.24
CA LEU A 63 2.34 -16.53 -7.03
C LEU A 63 3.28 -17.44 -7.82
N GLU A 64 3.60 -17.08 -9.06
CA GLU A 64 4.58 -17.80 -9.87
C GLU A 64 5.95 -17.86 -9.18
N ALA A 65 6.44 -16.71 -8.68
CA ALA A 65 7.70 -16.66 -7.95
C ALA A 65 7.65 -17.48 -6.65
N VAL A 66 6.51 -17.50 -5.95
CA VAL A 66 6.30 -18.29 -4.73
C VAL A 66 6.27 -19.79 -5.03
N PHE A 67 5.49 -20.22 -6.02
CA PHE A 67 5.39 -21.63 -6.42
C PHE A 67 6.73 -22.17 -6.88
N LYS A 68 7.49 -21.39 -7.67
CA LYS A 68 8.84 -21.76 -8.09
C LYS A 68 9.81 -21.87 -6.92
N THR A 69 9.78 -20.92 -5.98
CA THR A 69 10.69 -20.92 -4.82
C THR A 69 10.40 -22.06 -3.85
N GLN A 70 9.14 -22.48 -3.74
CA GLN A 70 8.70 -23.57 -2.86
C GLN A 70 8.58 -24.92 -3.60
N SER A 71 8.93 -24.98 -4.88
CA SER A 71 8.78 -26.17 -5.74
C SER A 71 7.37 -26.79 -5.66
N VAL A 72 6.33 -25.95 -5.72
CA VAL A 72 4.94 -26.40 -5.60
C VAL A 72 4.45 -26.94 -6.93
N GLU A 73 4.16 -28.23 -6.95
CA GLU A 73 3.66 -28.97 -8.10
C GLU A 73 2.19 -29.33 -7.92
N GLY A 74 1.45 -29.53 -9.02
CA GLY A 74 0.04 -29.88 -8.96
C GLY A 74 -0.92 -28.70 -8.71
N ALA A 75 -2.12 -28.79 -9.27
CA ALA A 75 -3.10 -27.71 -9.20
C ALA A 75 -3.62 -27.47 -7.78
N LYS A 76 -3.94 -28.55 -7.05
CA LYS A 76 -4.49 -28.48 -5.69
C LYS A 76 -3.51 -27.79 -4.72
N ASP A 77 -2.26 -28.23 -4.70
CA ASP A 77 -1.24 -27.70 -3.79
C ASP A 77 -0.94 -26.21 -4.10
N ARG A 78 -0.96 -25.81 -5.38
CA ARG A 78 -0.86 -24.40 -5.78
C ARG A 78 -1.99 -23.55 -5.20
N LEU A 79 -3.24 -24.03 -5.25
CA LEU A 79 -4.38 -23.31 -4.69
C LEU A 79 -4.35 -23.27 -3.15
N GLU A 80 -3.89 -24.32 -2.49
CA GLU A 80 -3.69 -24.36 -1.03
C GLU A 80 -2.60 -23.35 -0.60
N VAL A 81 -1.47 -23.32 -1.30
CA VAL A 81 -0.39 -22.35 -1.05
C VAL A 81 -0.86 -20.92 -1.34
N ALA A 82 -1.64 -20.69 -2.41
CA ALA A 82 -2.22 -19.38 -2.70
C ALA A 82 -3.16 -18.91 -1.57
N SER A 83 -4.01 -19.79 -1.06
CA SER A 83 -4.93 -19.50 0.06
C SER A 83 -4.18 -19.15 1.34
N ALA A 84 -3.14 -19.92 1.66
CA ALA A 84 -2.28 -19.69 2.82
C ALA A 84 -1.49 -18.38 2.70
N LEU A 85 -0.98 -18.07 1.51
CA LEU A 85 -0.28 -16.82 1.24
C LEU A 85 -1.22 -15.62 1.38
N PHE A 86 -2.41 -15.67 0.77
CA PHE A 86 -3.42 -14.60 0.85
C PHE A 86 -3.78 -14.27 2.31
N SER A 87 -4.01 -15.31 3.11
CA SER A 87 -4.28 -15.19 4.55
C SER A 87 -3.09 -14.61 5.31
N SER A 88 -1.88 -15.10 5.04
CA SER A 88 -0.67 -14.62 5.72
C SER A 88 -0.33 -13.16 5.37
N MET A 89 -0.69 -12.71 4.17
CA MET A 89 -0.56 -11.31 3.74
C MET A 89 -1.61 -10.38 4.38
N GLY A 90 -2.56 -10.90 5.16
CA GLY A 90 -3.58 -10.10 5.85
C GLY A 90 -4.80 -9.75 5.01
N HIS A 91 -5.02 -10.44 3.88
CA HIS A 91 -6.12 -10.12 2.97
C HIS A 91 -7.45 -10.83 3.29
N GLY A 92 -7.50 -11.69 4.30
CA GLY A 92 -8.65 -12.54 4.64
C GLY A 92 -8.44 -14.00 4.21
N LYS A 93 -9.51 -14.78 4.08
CA LYS A 93 -9.46 -16.15 3.57
C LYS A 93 -10.04 -16.26 2.17
N LEU A 94 -9.44 -17.15 1.38
CA LEU A 94 -10.02 -17.67 0.14
C LEU A 94 -10.10 -19.18 0.22
N VAL A 95 -11.24 -19.73 -0.21
CA VAL A 95 -11.45 -21.17 -0.37
C VAL A 95 -11.76 -21.43 -1.84
N PHE A 96 -10.87 -22.17 -2.50
CA PHE A 96 -10.97 -22.47 -3.93
C PHE A 96 -11.73 -23.77 -4.17
N ASP A 97 -12.83 -23.67 -4.92
CA ASP A 97 -13.60 -24.78 -5.46
C ASP A 97 -13.59 -24.62 -6.99
N VAL A 98 -12.42 -24.88 -7.58
CA VAL A 98 -12.09 -24.54 -8.97
C VAL A 98 -11.43 -25.72 -9.67
N ALA A 99 -11.84 -25.96 -10.92
CA ALA A 99 -11.29 -26.94 -11.85
C ALA A 99 -10.76 -26.25 -13.12
N ALA A 100 -10.32 -27.04 -14.10
CA ALA A 100 -9.75 -26.52 -15.34
C ALA A 100 -10.77 -25.71 -16.19
N GLU A 101 -12.06 -25.97 -16.01
CA GLU A 101 -13.18 -25.37 -16.71
C GLU A 101 -13.72 -24.08 -16.05
N GLY A 102 -13.45 -23.87 -14.77
CA GLY A 102 -14.11 -22.83 -13.97
C GLY A 102 -14.35 -23.26 -12.54
N GLY A 103 -15.06 -22.41 -11.80
CA GLY A 103 -15.51 -22.75 -10.46
C GLY A 103 -15.84 -21.52 -9.62
N VAL A 104 -15.86 -21.70 -8.30
CA VAL A 104 -16.20 -20.67 -7.34
C VAL A 104 -15.08 -20.52 -6.33
N VAL A 105 -14.77 -19.28 -5.96
CA VAL A 105 -13.91 -18.96 -4.81
C VAL A 105 -14.75 -18.25 -3.76
N ARG A 106 -14.72 -18.75 -2.53
CA ARG A 106 -15.44 -18.14 -1.39
C ARG A 106 -14.45 -17.33 -0.56
N GLY A 107 -14.85 -16.12 -0.21
CA GLY A 107 -14.03 -15.18 0.55
C GLY A 107 -14.63 -14.89 1.93
N GLU A 108 -13.78 -14.89 2.95
CA GLU A 108 -14.15 -14.51 4.32
C GLU A 108 -13.25 -13.40 4.84
N ALA A 109 -13.84 -12.44 5.56
CA ALA A 109 -13.15 -11.33 6.19
C ALA A 109 -12.23 -10.53 5.24
N LEU A 110 -12.56 -10.50 3.94
CA LEU A 110 -11.71 -9.91 2.89
C LEU A 110 -11.34 -8.46 3.20
N PHE A 111 -10.08 -8.12 2.97
CA PHE A 111 -9.51 -6.84 3.40
C PHE A 111 -10.28 -5.64 2.86
N TYR A 112 -10.64 -5.58 1.58
CA TYR A 112 -11.32 -4.41 1.01
C TYR A 112 -12.80 -4.38 1.39
N GLY A 113 -13.55 -5.46 1.13
CA GLY A 113 -14.99 -5.54 1.42
C GLY A 113 -15.30 -5.33 2.89
N SER A 114 -14.59 -6.03 3.77
CA SER A 114 -14.85 -5.93 5.21
C SER A 114 -14.37 -4.60 5.81
N SER A 115 -13.35 -3.97 5.23
CA SER A 115 -12.93 -2.62 5.63
C SER A 115 -13.91 -1.56 5.15
N PHE A 116 -14.40 -1.69 3.91
CA PHE A 116 -15.43 -0.82 3.35
C PHE A 116 -16.71 -0.90 4.19
N ALA A 117 -17.21 -2.11 4.45
CA ALA A 117 -18.40 -2.31 5.27
C ALA A 117 -18.25 -1.69 6.68
N SER A 118 -17.07 -1.88 7.29
CA SER A 118 -16.78 -1.32 8.62
C SER A 118 -16.71 0.21 8.63
N LYS A 119 -16.12 0.83 7.61
CA LYS A 119 -15.87 2.28 7.59
C LYS A 119 -17.05 3.06 7.00
N TYR A 120 -17.64 2.56 5.93
CA TYR A 120 -18.63 3.27 5.13
C TYR A 120 -20.00 2.60 5.11
N GLY A 121 -20.12 1.31 5.43
CA GLY A 121 -21.37 0.54 5.24
C GLY A 121 -22.60 1.05 5.99
N LYS A 122 -22.42 1.88 7.05
CA LYS A 122 -23.53 2.54 7.76
C LYS A 122 -24.02 3.81 7.07
N VAL A 123 -23.21 4.42 6.22
CA VAL A 123 -23.44 5.75 5.63
C VAL A 123 -23.65 5.65 4.11
N ILE A 124 -22.95 4.72 3.46
CA ILE A 124 -22.92 4.55 2.02
C ILE A 124 -23.40 3.14 1.68
N ARG A 125 -24.47 3.05 0.89
CA ARG A 125 -24.84 1.80 0.22
C ARG A 125 -24.08 1.72 -1.11
N HIS A 126 -23.07 0.87 -1.14
CA HIS A 126 -22.33 0.59 -2.36
C HIS A 126 -23.10 -0.46 -3.18
N LYS A 127 -23.34 -0.21 -4.47
CA LYS A 127 -24.10 -1.13 -5.34
C LYS A 127 -23.22 -2.16 -6.05
N GLN A 128 -21.93 -1.86 -6.15
CA GLN A 128 -20.96 -2.69 -6.85
C GLN A 128 -20.10 -3.50 -5.86
N PRO A 129 -19.51 -4.61 -6.30
CA PRO A 129 -18.44 -5.28 -5.55
C PRO A 129 -17.23 -4.34 -5.33
N VAL A 130 -16.43 -4.61 -4.30
CA VAL A 130 -15.25 -3.80 -3.96
C VAL A 130 -13.95 -4.60 -3.85
N ASP A 131 -13.97 -5.93 -3.78
CA ASP A 131 -12.78 -6.77 -3.58
C ASP A 131 -12.09 -7.13 -4.91
N SER A 132 -11.74 -6.12 -5.71
CA SER A 132 -11.03 -6.30 -6.99
C SER A 132 -9.69 -7.01 -6.83
N PHE A 133 -9.00 -6.78 -5.70
CA PHE A 133 -7.75 -7.47 -5.40
C PHE A 133 -7.95 -8.98 -5.22
N ALA A 134 -8.96 -9.39 -4.46
CA ALA A 134 -9.27 -10.81 -4.25
C ALA A 134 -9.73 -11.49 -5.55
N ALA A 135 -10.50 -10.78 -6.38
CA ALA A 135 -10.89 -11.26 -7.71
C ALA A 135 -9.65 -11.51 -8.59
N GLY A 136 -8.76 -10.52 -8.74
CA GLY A 136 -7.54 -10.66 -9.54
C GLY A 136 -6.59 -11.73 -8.99
N PHE A 137 -6.41 -11.80 -7.67
CA PHE A 137 -5.60 -12.83 -7.01
C PHE A 137 -6.15 -14.24 -7.26
N SER A 138 -7.47 -14.43 -7.14
CA SER A 138 -8.13 -15.71 -7.37
C SER A 138 -7.97 -16.17 -8.82
N ALA A 139 -8.17 -15.26 -9.77
CA ALA A 139 -7.97 -15.50 -11.19
C ALA A 139 -6.52 -15.89 -11.52
N ALA A 140 -5.54 -15.20 -10.92
CA ALA A 140 -4.12 -15.52 -11.09
C ALA A 140 -3.76 -16.90 -10.52
N ALA A 141 -4.23 -17.21 -9.31
CA ALA A 141 -4.01 -18.51 -8.67
C ALA A 141 -4.57 -19.67 -9.50
N ALA A 142 -5.81 -19.54 -9.98
CA ALA A 142 -6.44 -20.54 -10.84
C ALA A 142 -5.73 -20.69 -12.19
N SER A 143 -5.27 -19.59 -12.79
CA SER A 143 -4.53 -19.61 -14.07
C SER A 143 -3.20 -20.33 -13.96
N LEU A 144 -2.49 -20.15 -12.83
CA LEU A 144 -1.26 -20.87 -12.55
C LEU A 144 -1.51 -22.33 -12.12
N ALA A 145 -2.63 -22.62 -11.46
CA ALA A 145 -2.98 -23.99 -11.07
C ALA A 145 -3.41 -24.85 -12.28
N PHE A 146 -4.14 -24.26 -13.23
CA PHE A 146 -4.64 -24.93 -14.44
C PHE A 146 -4.21 -24.16 -15.71
N PRO A 147 -2.91 -24.21 -16.07
CA PRO A 147 -2.39 -23.52 -17.23
C PRO A 147 -3.06 -24.04 -18.52
N SER A 148 -3.27 -23.15 -19.48
CA SER A 148 -3.86 -23.49 -20.78
C SER A 148 -3.34 -22.56 -21.87
N ASP A 149 -3.07 -23.13 -23.04
CA ASP A 149 -2.69 -22.38 -24.23
C ASP A 149 -3.85 -21.53 -24.78
N TRP A 150 -5.10 -21.89 -24.41
CA TRP A 150 -6.30 -21.23 -24.88
C TRP A 150 -6.65 -19.96 -24.10
N GLY A 151 -6.01 -19.72 -22.94
CA GLY A 151 -6.16 -18.47 -22.20
C GLY A 151 -6.17 -18.64 -20.69
N HIS A 152 -6.58 -17.60 -19.97
CA HIS A 152 -6.48 -17.50 -18.51
C HIS A 152 -7.85 -17.40 -17.84
N PHE A 153 -7.89 -17.57 -16.52
CA PHE A 153 -9.12 -17.33 -15.75
C PHE A 153 -9.34 -15.85 -15.55
N GLU A 154 -10.62 -15.47 -15.56
CA GLU A 154 -11.13 -14.21 -15.04
C GLU A 154 -12.06 -14.52 -13.86
N ALA A 155 -12.05 -13.65 -12.87
CA ALA A 155 -12.97 -13.70 -11.75
C ALA A 155 -14.00 -12.56 -11.82
N GLU A 156 -15.24 -12.88 -11.47
CA GLU A 156 -16.31 -11.92 -11.24
C GLU A 156 -16.81 -12.06 -9.81
N GLU A 157 -16.81 -10.96 -9.04
CA GLU A 157 -17.34 -10.95 -7.67
C GLU A 157 -18.87 -10.88 -7.71
N VAL A 158 -19.54 -11.98 -7.39
CA VAL A 158 -21.00 -12.13 -7.47
C VAL A 158 -21.71 -11.78 -6.17
N SER A 159 -20.99 -11.87 -5.04
CA SER A 159 -21.45 -11.50 -3.69
C SER A 159 -20.33 -10.75 -2.98
N CYS A 160 -20.64 -9.69 -2.24
CA CYS A 160 -19.67 -8.84 -1.57
C CYS A 160 -20.22 -8.27 -0.25
N VAL A 161 -19.49 -8.46 0.85
CA VAL A 161 -19.84 -7.85 2.14
C VAL A 161 -19.81 -6.32 2.09
N GLY A 162 -18.99 -5.72 1.21
CA GLY A 162 -18.98 -4.28 0.97
C GLY A 162 -20.28 -3.74 0.35
N ARG A 163 -21.03 -4.58 -0.37
CA ARG A 163 -22.38 -4.30 -0.89
C ARG A 163 -23.48 -4.51 0.16
N GLY A 164 -23.13 -5.15 1.29
CA GLY A 164 -24.07 -5.55 2.34
C GLY A 164 -24.52 -7.01 2.25
N ASP A 165 -23.89 -7.83 1.40
CA ASP A 165 -24.16 -9.27 1.37
C ASP A 165 -23.56 -9.99 2.58
N GLY A 166 -24.00 -11.24 2.83
CA GLY A 166 -23.52 -12.02 3.99
C GLY A 166 -22.09 -12.56 3.87
N SER A 167 -21.57 -12.67 2.64
CA SER A 167 -20.22 -13.18 2.36
C SER A 167 -19.70 -12.69 1.01
N CYS A 168 -18.41 -12.88 0.75
CA CYS A 168 -17.83 -12.63 -0.57
C CYS A 168 -17.73 -13.92 -1.39
N ALA A 169 -18.05 -13.86 -2.67
CA ALA A 169 -17.93 -15.00 -3.58
C ALA A 169 -17.56 -14.54 -4.99
N PHE A 170 -16.71 -15.33 -5.66
CA PHE A 170 -16.23 -15.07 -7.00
C PHE A 170 -16.51 -16.26 -7.90
N THR A 171 -17.09 -16.01 -9.07
CA THR A 171 -17.18 -17.01 -10.13
C THR A 171 -15.99 -16.88 -11.04
N LEU A 172 -15.31 -17.99 -11.33
CA LEU A 172 -14.17 -18.04 -12.23
C LEU A 172 -14.58 -18.71 -13.54
N SER A 173 -14.22 -18.06 -14.64
CA SER A 173 -14.43 -18.57 -16.00
C SER A 173 -13.18 -18.35 -16.85
N ARG A 174 -12.97 -19.19 -17.86
CA ARG A 174 -11.82 -19.06 -18.75
C ARG A 174 -12.13 -18.06 -19.88
N ARG A 175 -11.21 -17.13 -20.12
CA ARG A 175 -11.24 -16.24 -21.28
C ARG A 175 -10.31 -16.75 -22.36
N PRO A 176 -10.73 -16.76 -23.64
CA PRO A 176 -9.92 -17.23 -24.76
C PRO A 176 -8.87 -16.18 -25.18
N GLU A 177 -8.21 -15.55 -24.22
CA GLU A 177 -7.26 -14.47 -24.42
C GLU A 177 -5.98 -14.75 -23.64
N ARG A 178 -4.84 -14.42 -24.22
CA ARG A 178 -3.57 -14.49 -23.50
C ARG A 178 -3.54 -13.37 -22.45
N PRO A 179 -3.11 -13.68 -21.21
CA PRO A 179 -2.99 -12.66 -20.19
C PRO A 179 -1.99 -11.60 -20.64
N ARG A 180 -2.38 -10.33 -20.53
CA ARG A 180 -1.45 -9.21 -20.66
C ARG A 180 -0.75 -9.07 -19.32
N LEU A 181 0.47 -9.59 -19.22
CA LEU A 181 1.26 -9.46 -18.02
C LEU A 181 1.97 -8.10 -18.03
N GLY A 182 1.79 -7.34 -16.95
CA GLY A 182 2.48 -6.08 -16.75
C GLY A 182 3.94 -6.26 -16.35
N VAL A 183 4.61 -5.13 -16.17
CA VAL A 183 5.99 -5.07 -15.67
C VAL A 183 6.03 -5.52 -14.21
N ALA A 184 6.71 -6.62 -13.94
CA ALA A 184 7.03 -7.07 -12.59
C ALA A 184 8.21 -6.27 -12.03
N VAL A 185 8.04 -5.70 -10.84
CA VAL A 185 9.12 -4.97 -10.15
C VAL A 185 9.77 -5.93 -9.17
N THR A 186 10.82 -6.59 -9.64
CA THR A 186 11.53 -7.63 -8.88
C THR A 186 12.71 -7.08 -8.11
N ARG A 187 13.23 -7.87 -7.16
CA ARG A 187 14.51 -7.59 -6.50
C ARG A 187 15.64 -7.34 -7.50
N GLN A 188 15.69 -8.12 -8.58
CA GLN A 188 16.73 -8.00 -9.59
C GLN A 188 16.62 -6.70 -10.38
N VAL A 189 15.38 -6.29 -10.71
CA VAL A 189 15.13 -4.99 -11.35
C VAL A 189 15.69 -3.88 -10.47
N VAL A 190 15.36 -3.85 -9.18
CA VAL A 190 15.85 -2.80 -8.28
C VAL A 190 17.37 -2.83 -8.14
N ALA A 191 17.97 -4.01 -8.03
CA ALA A 191 19.43 -4.15 -7.96
C ALA A 191 20.16 -3.68 -9.23
N SER A 192 19.47 -3.69 -10.39
CA SER A 192 20.03 -3.22 -11.66
C SER A 192 19.90 -1.70 -11.87
N LEU A 193 19.08 -1.01 -11.06
CA LEU A 193 18.91 0.42 -11.19
C LEU A 193 20.16 1.16 -10.67
N PRO A 194 20.59 2.25 -11.33
CA PRO A 194 21.74 3.05 -10.92
C PRO A 194 21.40 3.95 -9.71
N LEU A 195 20.95 3.34 -8.62
CA LEU A 195 20.52 4.04 -7.42
C LEU A 195 21.75 4.55 -6.65
N LYS A 196 21.75 5.84 -6.32
CA LYS A 196 22.78 6.37 -5.42
C LYS A 196 22.66 5.75 -4.05
N ALA A 197 23.81 5.47 -3.42
CA ALA A 197 23.83 5.12 -2.02
C ALA A 197 23.24 6.29 -1.21
N PRO A 198 22.43 6.03 -0.18
CA PRO A 198 22.06 7.07 0.77
C PRO A 198 23.35 7.68 1.35
N PRO A 199 23.40 8.99 1.62
CA PRO A 199 24.60 9.60 2.20
C PRO A 199 24.99 8.86 3.48
N LEU A 200 26.28 8.51 3.62
CA LEU A 200 26.81 7.89 4.84
C LEU A 200 26.56 8.79 6.06
N ASP A 201 26.58 10.11 5.83
CA ASP A 201 26.43 11.17 6.82
C ASP A 201 25.00 11.75 6.89
N ALA A 202 24.03 11.22 6.11
CA ALA A 202 22.63 11.52 6.37
C ALA A 202 22.37 10.94 7.75
N PRO A 203 22.12 11.78 8.79
CA PRO A 203 22.42 11.48 10.18
C PRO A 203 22.03 10.03 10.46
N ALA A 204 23.03 9.14 10.45
CA ALA A 204 22.82 7.73 10.70
C ALA A 204 22.14 7.72 12.07
N SER A 205 20.85 7.37 12.07
CA SER A 205 19.85 7.94 12.98
C SER A 205 20.48 8.40 14.29
N GLN A 206 20.36 9.68 14.65
CA GLN A 206 20.71 10.15 16.01
C GLN A 206 19.98 9.33 17.11
N TYR A 207 19.05 8.44 16.69
CA TYR A 207 18.23 7.54 17.46
C TYR A 207 18.41 6.08 17.00
N PRO A 208 19.57 5.43 17.27
CA PRO A 208 19.90 4.08 16.78
C PRO A 208 18.89 2.99 17.16
N GLN A 209 18.02 3.26 18.14
CA GLN A 209 16.99 2.35 18.62
C GLN A 209 15.65 2.45 17.87
N ALA A 210 15.42 3.47 17.05
CA ALA A 210 14.12 3.70 16.42
C ALA A 210 13.77 2.62 15.37
N ILE A 211 14.71 2.25 14.50
CA ILE A 211 14.53 1.16 13.52
C ILE A 211 14.38 -0.20 14.22
N PRO A 212 15.26 -0.61 15.16
CA PRO A 212 15.07 -1.86 15.90
C PRO A 212 13.71 -1.94 16.62
N SER A 213 13.24 -0.83 17.20
CA SER A 213 11.92 -0.76 17.84
C SER A 213 10.79 -0.97 16.83
N ALA A 214 10.83 -0.25 15.69
CA ALA A 214 9.84 -0.41 14.63
C ALA A 214 9.82 -1.83 14.06
N MET A 215 11.00 -2.43 13.83
CA MET A 215 11.10 -3.83 13.38
C MET A 215 10.44 -4.78 14.38
N ARG A 216 10.73 -4.65 15.68
CA ARG A 216 10.13 -5.50 16.72
C ARG A 216 8.61 -5.42 16.74
N VAL A 217 8.05 -4.22 16.60
CA VAL A 217 6.60 -4.00 16.65
C VAL A 217 5.91 -4.51 15.39
N ILE A 218 6.49 -4.29 14.22
CA ILE A 218 5.82 -4.56 12.93
C ILE A 218 6.09 -5.97 12.41
N ARG A 219 7.31 -6.49 12.58
CA ARG A 219 7.70 -7.80 12.00
C ARG A 219 7.08 -8.98 12.74
N ASN A 220 6.68 -8.78 14.01
CA ASN A 220 6.04 -9.81 14.82
C ASN A 220 4.52 -9.91 14.60
N LEU A 221 3.94 -9.08 13.74
CA LEU A 221 2.52 -9.15 13.44
C LEU A 221 2.19 -10.44 12.69
N VAL A 222 1.12 -11.12 13.13
CA VAL A 222 0.61 -12.35 12.52
C VAL A 222 -0.84 -12.14 12.15
N ALA A 223 -1.27 -12.71 11.02
CA ALA A 223 -2.68 -12.75 10.68
C ALA A 223 -3.46 -13.58 11.73
N THR A 224 -4.69 -13.18 12.02
CA THR A 224 -5.62 -13.97 12.84
C THR A 224 -6.08 -15.22 12.11
N GLU A 225 -6.81 -16.11 12.78
CA GLU A 225 -7.35 -17.31 12.14
C GLU A 225 -8.19 -16.99 10.90
N GLU A 226 -8.83 -15.82 10.82
CA GLU A 226 -9.58 -15.34 9.65
C GLU A 226 -8.69 -14.77 8.53
N GLY A 227 -7.36 -14.84 8.65
CA GLY A 227 -6.42 -14.33 7.65
C GLY A 227 -6.29 -12.80 7.65
N VAL A 228 -6.62 -12.12 8.75
CA VAL A 228 -6.59 -10.64 8.84
C VAL A 228 -5.51 -10.20 9.81
N VAL A 229 -4.71 -9.20 9.44
CA VAL A 229 -3.79 -8.54 10.39
C VAL A 229 -4.48 -7.31 10.98
N ARG A 230 -4.77 -7.33 12.28
CA ARG A 230 -5.35 -6.19 13.03
C ARG A 230 -4.34 -5.71 14.06
N ALA A 231 -3.88 -4.49 13.89
CA ALA A 231 -2.92 -3.88 14.80
C ALA A 231 -3.07 -2.36 14.76
N PHE A 232 -2.70 -1.69 15.86
CA PHE A 232 -2.57 -0.23 15.88
C PHE A 232 -3.87 0.54 15.51
N GLY A 233 -5.02 -0.05 15.81
CA GLY A 233 -6.33 0.51 15.44
C GLY A 233 -6.67 0.41 13.95
N VAL A 234 -5.89 -0.32 13.15
CA VAL A 234 -6.13 -0.50 11.71
C VAL A 234 -6.09 -1.98 11.30
N ARG A 235 -6.66 -2.27 10.14
CA ARG A 235 -6.33 -3.49 9.38
C ARG A 235 -5.14 -3.22 8.48
N LEU A 236 -4.23 -4.19 8.42
CA LEU A 236 -3.00 -4.16 7.63
C LEU A 236 -3.02 -5.26 6.59
N ALA A 237 -2.41 -4.98 5.44
CA ALA A 237 -2.12 -5.97 4.43
C ALA A 237 -0.74 -5.72 3.81
N ILE A 238 -0.08 -6.81 3.43
CA ILE A 238 1.09 -6.78 2.54
C ILE A 238 0.56 -6.75 1.12
N VAL A 239 0.96 -5.76 0.34
CA VAL A 239 0.41 -5.56 -1.01
C VAL A 239 1.54 -5.43 -2.02
N PRO A 240 1.44 -6.10 -3.18
CA PRO A 240 2.37 -5.89 -4.28
C PRO A 240 2.42 -4.41 -4.67
N VAL A 241 3.64 -3.87 -4.77
CA VAL A 241 3.87 -2.53 -5.33
C VAL A 241 3.31 -2.45 -6.75
N GLY A 242 3.43 -3.54 -7.49
CA GLY A 242 2.82 -3.70 -8.81
C GLY A 242 1.33 -3.41 -8.83
N TYR A 243 0.57 -3.79 -7.80
CA TYR A 243 -0.87 -3.58 -7.78
C TYR A 243 -1.19 -2.11 -7.54
N VAL A 244 -0.73 -1.56 -6.41
CA VAL A 244 -1.12 -0.22 -5.95
C VAL A 244 -0.65 0.86 -6.92
N ASN A 245 0.57 0.74 -7.44
CA ASN A 245 1.09 1.76 -8.34
C ASN A 245 0.52 1.62 -9.74
N GLN A 246 0.22 0.41 -10.21
CA GLN A 246 -0.44 0.24 -11.50
C GLN A 246 -1.82 0.88 -11.49
N ILE A 247 -2.65 0.58 -10.50
CA ILE A 247 -3.99 1.18 -10.43
C ILE A 247 -3.92 2.70 -10.30
N THR A 248 -2.87 3.21 -9.64
CA THR A 248 -2.65 4.65 -9.49
C THR A 248 -2.27 5.30 -10.82
N PHE A 249 -1.25 4.77 -11.49
CA PHE A 249 -0.66 5.40 -12.68
C PHE A 249 -1.37 5.05 -13.99
N ASP A 250 -1.93 3.84 -14.14
CA ASP A 250 -2.77 3.53 -15.30
C ASP A 250 -4.02 4.43 -15.29
N THR A 251 -4.65 4.64 -14.13
CA THR A 251 -5.75 5.62 -13.98
C THR A 251 -5.29 7.04 -14.30
N MET A 252 -4.12 7.45 -13.79
CA MET A 252 -3.55 8.76 -14.09
C MET A 252 -3.36 8.96 -15.59
N HIS A 253 -2.77 8.01 -16.30
CA HIS A 253 -2.54 8.09 -17.75
C HIS A 253 -3.83 8.05 -18.56
N LEU A 254 -4.85 7.33 -18.11
CA LEU A 254 -6.19 7.39 -18.70
C LEU A 254 -6.80 8.80 -18.55
N LEU A 255 -6.68 9.43 -17.38
CA LEU A 255 -7.14 10.82 -17.19
C LEU A 255 -6.32 11.80 -18.02
N GLU A 256 -4.99 11.66 -18.06
CA GLU A 256 -4.10 12.52 -18.86
C GLU A 256 -4.42 12.46 -20.35
N SER A 257 -4.94 11.34 -20.85
CA SER A 257 -5.31 11.18 -22.26
C SER A 257 -6.76 11.58 -22.58
N ARG A 258 -7.68 11.41 -21.62
CA ARG A 258 -9.13 11.59 -21.86
C ARG A 258 -9.70 12.88 -21.29
N THR A 259 -9.27 13.25 -20.08
CA THR A 259 -9.82 14.37 -19.29
C THR A 259 -8.70 15.05 -18.47
N PRO A 260 -7.73 15.72 -19.11
CA PRO A 260 -6.54 16.25 -18.45
C PRO A 260 -6.84 17.23 -17.31
N GLU A 261 -7.99 17.93 -17.36
CA GLU A 261 -8.47 18.85 -16.33
C GLU A 261 -8.75 18.18 -14.98
N LEU A 262 -9.01 16.86 -14.96
CA LEU A 262 -9.25 16.08 -13.75
C LEU A 262 -7.95 15.57 -13.10
N VAL A 263 -6.82 15.63 -13.80
CA VAL A 263 -5.52 15.12 -13.30
C VAL A 263 -5.11 15.76 -11.97
N PRO A 264 -5.20 17.10 -11.77
CA PRO A 264 -4.84 17.70 -10.48
C PRO A 264 -5.74 17.24 -9.33
N VAL A 265 -7.04 17.05 -9.60
CA VAL A 265 -8.02 16.57 -8.61
C VAL A 265 -7.72 15.13 -8.22
N TYR A 266 -7.51 14.26 -9.20
CA TYR A 266 -7.14 12.87 -8.95
C TYR A 266 -5.81 12.77 -8.18
N ALA A 267 -4.77 13.52 -8.57
CA ALA A 267 -3.52 13.58 -7.84
C ALA A 267 -3.70 14.04 -6.38
N ALA A 268 -4.56 15.02 -6.14
CA ALA A 268 -4.89 15.47 -4.79
C ALA A 268 -5.59 14.38 -3.96
N LEU A 269 -6.53 13.65 -4.55
CA LEU A 269 -7.24 12.55 -3.87
C LEU A 269 -6.36 11.33 -3.60
N VAL A 270 -5.41 11.01 -4.49
CA VAL A 270 -4.40 9.96 -4.23
C VAL A 270 -3.48 10.36 -3.08
N ARG A 271 -3.03 11.63 -3.04
CA ARG A 271 -2.26 12.16 -1.90
C ARG A 271 -3.06 12.11 -0.60
N GLU A 272 -4.34 12.48 -0.63
CA GLU A 272 -5.23 12.42 0.54
C GLU A 272 -5.43 10.99 1.03
N ALA A 273 -5.58 10.01 0.13
CA ALA A 273 -5.63 8.60 0.50
C ALA A 273 -4.36 8.17 1.25
N ALA A 274 -3.18 8.57 0.76
CA ALA A 274 -1.91 8.27 1.40
C ALA A 274 -1.75 9.01 2.74
N GLN A 275 -2.16 10.27 2.83
CA GLN A 275 -2.16 11.05 4.07
C GLN A 275 -3.05 10.39 5.13
N SER A 276 -4.28 10.04 4.78
CA SER A 276 -5.22 9.35 5.67
C SER A 276 -4.65 8.01 6.16
N GLY A 277 -4.08 7.24 5.23
CA GLY A 277 -3.43 5.97 5.51
C GLY A 277 -2.26 6.08 6.49
N ALA A 278 -1.35 7.00 6.22
CA ALA A 278 -0.15 7.23 7.02
C ALA A 278 -0.47 7.85 8.38
N PHE A 279 -1.42 8.78 8.47
CA PHE A 279 -1.86 9.36 9.73
C PHE A 279 -2.32 8.27 10.72
N HIS A 280 -3.23 7.41 10.27
CA HIS A 280 -3.77 6.35 11.11
C HIS A 280 -2.72 5.27 11.44
N LEU A 281 -1.90 4.89 10.46
CA LEU A 281 -0.92 3.83 10.66
C LEU A 281 0.28 4.29 11.51
N LEU A 282 0.95 5.36 11.12
CA LEU A 282 2.15 5.84 11.83
C LEU A 282 1.79 6.31 13.24
N GLY A 283 0.71 7.09 13.36
CA GLY A 283 0.19 7.52 14.65
C GLY A 283 -0.22 6.33 15.51
N GLY A 284 -0.97 5.39 14.92
CA GLY A 284 -1.42 4.17 15.60
C GLY A 284 -0.25 3.37 16.16
N VAL A 285 0.78 3.11 15.35
CA VAL A 285 2.00 2.40 15.77
C VAL A 285 2.65 3.14 16.94
N LEU A 286 2.88 4.45 16.80
CA LEU A 286 3.57 5.22 17.84
C LEU A 286 2.79 5.27 19.16
N SER A 287 1.45 5.29 19.08
CA SER A 287 0.54 5.31 20.25
C SER A 287 0.27 3.92 20.84
N SER A 288 0.80 2.86 20.24
CA SER A 288 0.46 1.48 20.60
C SER A 288 1.14 1.01 21.90
N PRO A 289 0.50 0.11 22.66
CA PRO A 289 1.14 -0.54 23.81
C PRO A 289 2.44 -1.28 23.44
N GLU A 290 2.47 -1.91 22.25
CA GLU A 290 3.62 -2.64 21.74
C GLU A 290 4.82 -1.71 21.53
N TRP A 291 4.58 -0.49 21.03
CA TRP A 291 5.62 0.52 20.91
C TRP A 291 6.09 1.03 22.27
N ALA A 292 5.18 1.23 23.23
CA ALA A 292 5.48 1.73 24.56
C ALA A 292 6.50 0.88 25.34
N ILE A 293 6.59 -0.43 25.02
CA ILE A 293 7.62 -1.35 25.56
C ILE A 293 9.03 -0.92 25.11
N SER A 294 9.15 -0.39 23.89
CA SER A 294 10.43 -0.09 23.25
C SER A 294 10.82 1.39 23.38
N SER A 295 9.84 2.30 23.31
CA SER A 295 10.07 3.74 23.41
C SER A 295 8.78 4.49 23.76
N LYS A 296 8.90 5.66 24.40
CA LYS A 296 7.75 6.54 24.66
C LYS A 296 7.25 7.19 23.37
N ALA A 297 5.93 7.38 23.23
CA ALA A 297 5.35 8.15 22.13
C ALA A 297 5.68 9.66 22.24
N THR A 298 5.77 10.17 23.47
CA THR A 298 6.06 11.57 23.80
C THR A 298 7.57 11.86 23.82
N GLY A 299 7.92 13.15 23.88
CA GLY A 299 9.29 13.65 23.90
C GLY A 299 9.52 14.77 22.89
N PRO A 300 10.79 15.18 22.69
CA PRO A 300 11.15 16.20 21.69
C PRO A 300 10.60 15.85 20.31
N VAL A 301 10.23 16.87 19.54
CA VAL A 301 9.54 16.69 18.25
C VAL A 301 10.44 16.03 17.21
N GLU A 302 11.74 16.30 17.26
CA GLU A 302 12.80 15.70 16.43
C GLU A 302 12.91 14.19 16.69
N HIS A 303 12.77 13.77 17.95
CA HIS A 303 12.78 12.36 18.32
C HIS A 303 11.54 11.65 17.78
N ARG A 304 10.38 12.33 17.78
CA ARG A 304 9.14 11.78 17.20
C ARG A 304 9.23 11.68 15.68
N LEU A 305 9.82 12.68 15.02
CA LEU A 305 10.07 12.66 13.58
C LEU A 305 10.88 11.41 13.20
N GLU A 306 12.01 11.16 13.85
CA GLU A 306 12.81 9.97 13.52
C GLU A 306 12.07 8.65 13.75
N LYS A 307 11.21 8.56 14.78
CA LYS A 307 10.38 7.37 15.00
C LYS A 307 9.44 7.14 13.83
N PHE A 308 8.76 8.18 13.34
CA PHE A 308 7.90 8.07 12.16
C PHE A 308 8.66 7.66 10.91
N LEU A 309 9.82 8.28 10.65
CA LEU A 309 10.66 7.92 9.50
C LEU A 309 11.16 6.47 9.63
N SER A 310 11.50 6.01 10.83
CA SER A 310 11.90 4.62 11.08
C SER A 310 10.76 3.63 10.84
N ILE A 311 9.55 3.97 11.27
CA ILE A 311 8.35 3.16 10.98
C ILE A 311 8.14 3.07 9.46
N ALA A 312 8.18 4.19 8.73
CA ALA A 312 8.04 4.20 7.27
C ALA A 312 9.06 3.30 6.55
N ARG A 313 10.34 3.32 6.99
CA ARG A 313 11.39 2.44 6.47
C ARG A 313 11.06 0.96 6.67
N VAL A 314 10.54 0.59 7.84
CA VAL A 314 10.15 -0.79 8.15
C VAL A 314 8.91 -1.23 7.38
N LEU A 315 8.01 -0.31 7.04
CA LEU A 315 6.83 -0.59 6.21
C LEU A 315 7.14 -0.76 4.71
N GLY A 316 8.39 -0.53 4.29
CA GLY A 316 8.83 -0.67 2.90
C GLY A 316 8.58 0.55 2.02
N TRP A 317 8.42 1.74 2.61
CA TRP A 317 8.09 2.97 1.87
C TRP A 317 9.32 3.67 1.26
N GLY A 318 10.52 3.12 1.50
CA GLY A 318 11.80 3.68 1.08
C GLY A 318 12.63 4.16 2.27
N ARG A 319 13.90 4.46 2.00
CA ARG A 319 14.84 4.95 3.01
C ARG A 319 14.66 6.44 3.22
N TRP A 320 13.64 6.81 3.98
CA TRP A 320 13.33 8.21 4.26
C TRP A 320 14.28 8.80 5.29
N TYR A 321 14.68 10.05 5.16
CA TYR A 321 15.42 10.78 6.19
C TYR A 321 15.13 12.28 6.07
N SER A 322 15.11 12.99 7.20
CA SER A 322 14.95 14.44 7.21
C SER A 322 16.28 15.12 6.89
N VAL A 323 16.27 16.11 6.01
CA VAL A 323 17.42 16.98 5.73
C VAL A 323 17.28 18.30 6.46
N GLU A 324 16.05 18.80 6.56
CA GLU A 324 15.72 20.04 7.23
C GLU A 324 14.40 19.85 7.97
N PHE A 325 14.31 20.39 9.18
CA PHE A 325 13.08 20.39 9.96
C PHE A 325 13.03 21.62 10.87
N PHE A 326 12.05 22.48 10.61
CA PHE A 326 11.70 23.62 11.43
C PHE A 326 10.30 23.38 12.01
N PRO A 327 10.17 23.03 13.30
CA PRO A 327 8.89 22.68 13.92
C PRO A 327 7.78 23.70 13.62
N GLY A 328 6.69 23.23 13.02
CA GLY A 328 5.50 24.02 12.70
C GLY A 328 5.64 24.89 11.45
N GLN A 329 6.83 24.90 10.81
CA GLN A 329 7.14 25.73 9.66
C GLN A 329 7.46 24.91 8.43
N SER A 330 8.45 24.02 8.47
CA SER A 330 8.82 23.21 7.30
C SER A 330 9.44 21.86 7.66
N LEU A 331 9.34 20.92 6.73
CA LEU A 331 9.95 19.60 6.79
C LEU A 331 10.40 19.19 5.39
N VAL A 332 11.68 18.82 5.25
CA VAL A 332 12.25 18.28 4.01
C VAL A 332 12.63 16.82 4.24
N VAL A 333 11.95 15.90 3.55
CA VAL A 333 12.22 14.46 3.60
C VAL A 333 12.79 14.00 2.27
N ARG A 334 13.91 13.28 2.33
CA ARG A 334 14.54 12.67 1.15
C ARG A 334 14.55 11.16 1.21
N SER A 335 14.64 10.54 0.04
CA SER A 335 14.94 9.12 -0.11
C SER A 335 15.68 8.87 -1.42
N PRO A 336 16.71 7.99 -1.49
CA PRO A 336 17.37 7.71 -2.76
C PRO A 336 16.40 7.18 -3.81
N THR A 337 15.40 6.43 -3.36
CA THR A 337 14.32 5.90 -4.18
C THR A 337 13.14 5.51 -3.31
N THR A 338 11.96 5.44 -3.90
CA THR A 338 10.76 4.91 -3.25
C THR A 338 10.12 3.82 -4.11
N GLN A 339 9.17 3.11 -3.52
CA GLN A 339 8.37 2.13 -4.23
C GLN A 339 7.66 2.74 -5.46
N GLU A 340 7.24 4.01 -5.39
CA GLU A 340 6.61 4.74 -6.51
C GLU A 340 7.60 5.05 -7.62
N SER A 341 8.77 5.60 -7.30
CA SER A 341 9.77 5.96 -8.31
C SER A 341 10.31 4.75 -9.04
N ILE A 342 10.54 3.64 -8.32
CA ILE A 342 10.98 2.38 -8.95
C ILE A 342 9.91 1.88 -9.90
N TYR A 343 8.66 1.76 -9.43
CA TYR A 343 7.61 1.21 -10.28
C TYR A 343 7.41 2.07 -11.53
N TYR A 344 7.24 3.38 -11.34
CA TYR A 344 6.99 4.29 -12.45
C TYR A 344 8.16 4.28 -13.44
N GLY A 345 9.39 4.40 -12.95
CA GLY A 345 10.59 4.39 -13.79
C GLY A 345 10.76 3.08 -14.56
N THR A 346 10.43 1.94 -13.96
CA THR A 346 10.51 0.64 -14.63
C THR A 346 9.45 0.49 -15.71
N ARG A 347 8.22 0.95 -15.46
CA ARG A 347 7.09 0.72 -16.37
C ARG A 347 6.93 1.79 -17.46
N TYR A 348 7.10 3.05 -17.11
CA TYR A 348 6.81 4.19 -17.98
C TYR A 348 8.04 5.05 -18.30
N GLY A 349 9.18 4.80 -17.65
CA GLY A 349 10.40 5.57 -17.84
C GLY A 349 10.40 6.91 -17.10
N ALA A 350 11.11 7.90 -17.67
CA ALA A 350 11.23 9.23 -17.08
C ALA A 350 9.92 10.03 -17.12
N SER A 351 9.80 11.04 -16.26
CA SER A 351 8.65 11.95 -16.21
C SER A 351 9.08 13.33 -15.75
N VAL A 352 8.62 14.37 -16.44
CA VAL A 352 8.76 15.77 -15.99
C VAL A 352 7.70 16.19 -14.96
N ARG A 353 6.66 15.37 -14.76
CA ARG A 353 5.57 15.60 -13.79
C ARG A 353 5.89 14.96 -12.44
N ASN A 354 5.29 15.50 -11.39
CA ASN A 354 5.31 14.89 -10.06
C ASN A 354 4.54 13.57 -10.07
N ARG A 355 5.13 12.52 -9.49
CA ARG A 355 4.62 11.14 -9.48
C ARG A 355 4.68 10.46 -8.11
N LEU A 356 5.27 11.09 -7.11
CA LEU A 356 5.44 10.53 -5.77
C LEU A 356 4.24 10.91 -4.89
N PHE A 357 3.03 10.53 -5.31
CA PHE A 357 1.78 10.95 -4.66
C PHE A 357 1.64 10.33 -3.27
N PHE A 358 1.98 9.04 -3.13
CA PHE A 358 1.97 8.38 -1.84
C PHE A 358 2.98 9.03 -0.90
N GLN A 359 4.22 9.26 -1.35
CA GLN A 359 5.24 9.90 -0.53
C GLN A 359 4.83 11.31 -0.10
N GLN A 360 4.27 12.13 -1.01
CA GLN A 360 3.75 13.46 -0.68
C GLN A 360 2.71 13.39 0.44
N GLY A 361 1.66 12.58 0.27
CA GLY A 361 0.59 12.44 1.27
C GLY A 361 1.10 11.92 2.62
N ALA A 362 1.98 10.93 2.60
CA ALA A 362 2.49 10.32 3.81
C ALA A 362 3.47 11.24 4.58
N VAL A 363 4.32 12.01 3.89
CA VAL A 363 5.18 13.02 4.55
C VAL A 363 4.33 14.17 5.11
N LEU A 364 3.27 14.59 4.40
CA LEU A 364 2.32 15.55 4.93
C LEU A 364 1.63 15.02 6.20
N ALA A 365 1.25 13.75 6.24
CA ALA A 365 0.72 13.11 7.46
C ALA A 365 1.73 13.14 8.62
N VAL A 366 3.02 12.92 8.36
CA VAL A 366 4.07 13.05 9.39
C VAL A 366 4.08 14.47 9.98
N MET A 367 4.05 15.51 9.14
CA MET A 367 3.98 16.89 9.61
C MET A 367 2.73 17.13 10.47
N GLN A 368 1.57 16.62 10.04
CA GLN A 368 0.33 16.73 10.82
C GLN A 368 0.42 16.00 12.17
N LEU A 369 0.98 14.78 12.20
CA LEU A 369 1.16 14.02 13.44
C LEU A 369 2.09 14.74 14.43
N LEU A 370 3.14 15.42 13.94
CA LEU A 370 4.07 16.13 14.81
C LEU A 370 3.44 17.35 15.50
N HIS A 371 2.51 18.03 14.81
CA HIS A 371 2.02 19.36 15.23
C HIS A 371 0.56 19.42 15.65
N ARG A 372 -0.27 18.46 15.21
CA ARG A 372 -1.73 18.46 15.48
C ARG A 372 -2.19 17.37 16.40
N VAL A 373 -1.32 16.42 16.72
CA VAL A 373 -1.65 15.30 17.57
C VAL A 373 -0.94 15.41 18.91
N ASP A 374 -1.75 15.49 19.97
CA ASP A 374 -1.29 15.30 21.33
C ASP A 374 -1.23 13.80 21.65
N PHE A 375 -0.03 13.23 21.64
CA PHE A 375 0.20 11.82 21.98
C PHE A 375 0.08 11.51 23.47
N ALA A 376 -0.13 12.51 24.33
CA ALA A 376 -0.46 12.29 25.73
C ALA A 376 -1.98 12.09 25.95
N ALA A 377 -2.81 12.51 24.97
CA ALA A 377 -4.25 12.38 25.05
C ALA A 377 -4.71 10.91 24.99
N PRO A 378 -5.85 10.57 25.61
CA PRO A 378 -6.47 9.25 25.43
C PRO A 378 -6.93 9.10 23.97
N ASN A 379 -6.53 8.00 23.32
CA ASN A 379 -6.85 7.69 21.92
C ASN A 379 -6.49 8.83 20.94
N PRO A 380 -5.19 9.17 20.81
CA PRO A 380 -4.76 10.34 20.03
C PRO A 380 -5.07 10.22 18.53
N ILE A 381 -5.29 9.00 18.04
CA ILE A 381 -5.52 8.68 16.64
C ILE A 381 -6.91 8.08 16.47
N SER A 382 -7.76 8.80 15.73
CA SER A 382 -9.12 8.38 15.40
C SER A 382 -9.62 9.09 14.15
N ALA A 383 -10.77 8.67 13.63
CA ALA A 383 -11.45 9.38 12.56
C ALA A 383 -11.80 10.84 12.96
N ALA A 384 -12.11 11.07 14.24
CA ALA A 384 -12.41 12.40 14.76
C ALA A 384 -11.15 13.28 14.82
N SER A 385 -10.02 12.75 15.28
CA SER A 385 -8.77 13.51 15.29
C SER A 385 -8.24 13.78 13.87
N TYR A 386 -8.49 12.87 12.92
CA TYR A 386 -8.22 13.14 11.50
C TYR A 386 -9.13 14.25 10.93
N ALA A 387 -10.44 14.19 11.19
CA ALA A 387 -11.37 15.22 10.73
C ALA A 387 -11.06 16.61 11.31
N ALA A 388 -10.57 16.66 12.55
CA ALA A 388 -10.16 17.89 13.21
C ALA A 388 -8.98 18.60 12.51
N LEU A 389 -8.18 17.89 11.71
CA LEU A 389 -7.11 18.50 10.91
C LEU A 389 -7.64 19.55 9.92
N PHE A 390 -8.91 19.44 9.51
CA PHE A 390 -9.56 20.33 8.55
C PHE A 390 -10.43 21.42 9.19
N GLY A 391 -10.70 21.31 10.50
CA GLY A 391 -11.66 22.14 11.22
C GLY A 391 -11.09 23.40 11.90
N GLY A 392 -9.79 23.66 11.83
CA GLY A 392 -9.12 24.81 12.47
C GLY A 392 -8.50 25.76 11.44
N GLY A 393 -8.68 27.08 11.64
CA GLY A 393 -8.16 28.12 10.73
C GLY A 393 -6.64 28.31 10.73
N SER A 394 -5.93 27.87 11.77
CA SER A 394 -4.47 28.02 11.85
C SER A 394 -3.73 26.86 11.18
N GLY A 395 -2.61 27.16 10.51
CA GLY A 395 -1.49 26.26 10.14
C GLY A 395 -1.74 25.16 9.09
N ARG A 396 -2.36 25.50 7.95
CA ARG A 396 -2.41 24.57 6.82
C ARG A 396 -1.01 24.31 6.28
N PHE A 397 -0.73 23.09 5.86
CA PHE A 397 0.55 22.75 5.25
C PHE A 397 0.35 22.52 3.74
N HIS A 398 1.28 23.02 2.95
CA HIS A 398 1.47 22.69 1.54
C HIS A 398 2.52 21.59 1.41
N VAL A 399 2.35 20.70 0.44
CA VAL A 399 3.32 19.63 0.15
C VAL A 399 3.66 19.60 -1.32
N GLU A 400 4.94 19.46 -1.63
CA GLU A 400 5.46 19.42 -2.99
C GLU A 400 6.55 18.37 -3.14
N GLU A 401 6.59 17.72 -4.31
CA GLU A 401 7.71 16.90 -4.75
C GLU A 401 8.71 17.78 -5.52
N THR A 402 9.80 18.18 -4.88
CA THR A 402 10.79 19.10 -5.45
C THR A 402 11.87 18.37 -6.25
N ARG A 403 12.20 17.11 -5.93
CA ARG A 403 13.18 16.30 -6.67
C ARG A 403 12.70 14.87 -6.89
N SER A 404 13.10 14.28 -8.02
CA SER A 404 12.79 12.89 -8.34
C SER A 404 13.79 12.28 -9.33
N PRO A 405 14.23 11.02 -9.13
CA PRO A 405 15.01 10.30 -10.15
C PRO A 405 14.28 10.17 -11.48
N LEU A 406 12.94 10.26 -11.48
CA LEU A 406 12.13 10.28 -12.70
C LEU A 406 12.38 11.54 -13.54
N ARG A 407 12.83 12.64 -12.92
CA ARG A 407 13.23 13.90 -13.57
C ARG A 407 14.74 14.03 -13.81
N GLY A 408 15.51 12.99 -13.48
CA GLY A 408 16.97 13.02 -13.55
C GLY A 408 17.65 13.57 -12.30
N ASP A 409 16.92 13.81 -11.21
CA ASP A 409 17.54 14.16 -9.93
C ASP A 409 18.18 12.95 -9.26
N ASP A 410 19.06 13.20 -8.30
CA ASP A 410 19.80 12.17 -7.57
C ASP A 410 18.94 11.36 -6.59
N MET A 411 17.78 11.88 -6.19
CA MET A 411 16.95 11.33 -5.13
C MET A 411 15.53 11.91 -5.15
N CYS A 412 14.62 11.23 -4.49
CA CYS A 412 13.28 11.73 -4.20
C CYS A 412 13.36 12.76 -3.06
N GLU A 413 12.74 13.92 -3.22
CA GLU A 413 12.62 14.96 -2.19
C GLU A 413 11.18 15.46 -2.11
N ILE A 414 10.62 15.43 -0.90
CA ILE A 414 9.34 16.02 -0.57
C ILE A 414 9.58 17.17 0.42
N VAL A 415 8.99 18.32 0.13
CA VAL A 415 9.01 19.50 0.98
C VAL A 415 7.59 19.75 1.48
N VAL A 416 7.45 19.95 2.79
CA VAL A 416 6.21 20.40 3.43
C VAL A 416 6.46 21.76 4.08
N GLU A 417 5.58 22.73 3.84
CA GLU A 417 5.70 24.09 4.36
C GLU A 417 4.37 24.57 4.94
N ALA A 418 4.42 25.34 6.02
CA ALA A 418 3.26 26.02 6.56
C ALA A 418 2.83 27.14 5.62
N LEU A 419 1.55 27.16 5.26
CA LEU A 419 0.94 28.28 4.58
C LEU A 419 0.80 29.42 5.58
N SER A 420 1.41 30.57 5.27
CA SER A 420 1.15 31.79 6.02
C SER A 420 -0.34 32.13 5.95
N GLU A 421 -0.91 32.52 7.08
CA GLU A 421 -2.26 33.09 7.12
C GLU A 421 -2.23 34.36 6.25
N ARG A 422 -2.88 34.30 5.08
CA ARG A 422 -3.09 35.46 4.21
C ARG A 422 -4.37 36.18 4.60
#